data_AF-A0A966TM84-F1
#
_entry.id   AF-A0A966TM84-F1
#
_cell.length_a   1.000
_cell.length_b   1.000
_cell.length_c   1.000
_cell.angle_alpha   90.00
_cell.angle_beta   90.00
_cell.angle_gamma   90.00
#
_symmetry.space_group_name_H-M   'P 1'
#
loop_
_entity.id
_entity.type
_entity.pdbx_description
1 polymer ?
#
loop_
_entity_poly.entity_id
_entity_poly.type
_entity_poly.pdbx_seq_one_letter_code
_entity_poly.pdbx_strand_id
1 'polypeptide(L)'
;MNSQDTSLSTNQGNNTEPLGPRWKSADCLARLYGKSRPWVYAIADRFTIRNVSLGAPGKTGARLFDSHQLEEIIETLAEIQKGKPRINPRRRSVSKTEKASKAELRQTATQ
;
A
#
# COMPACT_ATOMS: atom_id res chain seq x y z
N MET A 1 -30.97 36.53 -44.57
CA MET A 1 -29.51 36.39 -44.69
C MET A 1 -28.93 36.31 -43.29
N ASN A 2 -28.45 35.14 -42.90
CA ASN A 2 -27.67 34.91 -41.68
C ASN A 2 -26.27 35.50 -41.86
N SER A 3 -25.74 36.19 -40.88
CA SER A 3 -24.29 36.21 -40.65
C SER A 3 -24.06 36.28 -39.15
N GLN A 4 -23.53 35.17 -38.66
CA GLN A 4 -23.05 34.96 -37.30
C GLN A 4 -21.70 35.67 -37.18
N ASP A 5 -21.55 36.53 -36.18
CA ASP A 5 -20.23 36.88 -35.65
C ASP A 5 -20.08 36.17 -34.30
N THR A 6 -19.57 34.94 -34.37
CA THR A 6 -19.10 34.19 -33.21
C THR A 6 -17.59 34.35 -33.14
N SER A 7 -17.10 35.36 -32.43
CA SER A 7 -15.70 35.42 -32.03
C SER A 7 -15.51 34.65 -30.72
N LEU A 8 -15.53 33.32 -30.79
CA LEU A 8 -14.96 32.45 -29.75
C LEU A 8 -13.44 32.52 -29.87
N SER A 9 -12.82 33.54 -29.24
CA SER A 9 -11.38 33.51 -29.01
C SER A 9 -11.07 32.47 -27.95
N THR A 10 -10.67 31.30 -28.45
CA THR A 10 -9.97 30.24 -27.74
C THR A 10 -8.75 30.80 -27.03
N ASN A 11 -8.86 31.08 -25.72
CA ASN A 11 -7.70 31.18 -24.86
C ASN A 11 -7.64 29.92 -24.00
N GLN A 12 -6.86 28.95 -24.50
CA GLN A 12 -6.30 27.84 -23.73
C GLN A 12 -5.41 28.42 -22.62
N GLY A 13 -6.02 28.82 -21.50
CA GLY A 13 -5.32 28.91 -20.24
C GLY A 13 -5.13 27.49 -19.72
N ASN A 14 -3.86 27.04 -19.65
CA ASN A 14 -3.45 25.81 -18.99
C ASN A 14 -3.95 25.80 -17.54
N ASN A 15 -5.18 25.33 -17.31
CA ASN A 15 -5.66 24.94 -15.99
C ASN A 15 -4.94 23.64 -15.63
N THR A 16 -3.70 23.77 -15.17
CA THR A 16 -3.04 22.70 -14.43
C THR A 16 -3.72 22.69 -13.06
N GLU A 17 -4.92 22.10 -12.98
CA GLU A 17 -5.55 21.86 -11.68
C GLU A 17 -4.53 21.13 -10.81
N PRO A 18 -4.27 21.61 -9.58
CA PRO A 18 -3.37 20.90 -8.68
C PRO A 18 -3.93 19.49 -8.51
N LEU A 19 -3.07 18.49 -8.71
CA LEU A 19 -3.41 17.10 -8.41
C LEU A 19 -3.97 17.07 -6.99
N GLY A 20 -5.26 16.75 -6.86
CA GLY A 20 -5.97 16.81 -5.59
C GLY A 20 -5.32 15.96 -4.49
N PRO A 21 -5.76 16.11 -3.23
CA PRO A 21 -5.08 15.56 -2.04
C PRO A 21 -4.94 14.02 -2.01
N ARG A 22 -5.67 13.32 -2.90
CA ARG A 22 -5.58 11.87 -3.09
C ARG A 22 -4.26 11.41 -3.70
N TRP A 23 -3.53 12.28 -4.40
CA TRP A 23 -2.31 11.90 -5.09
C TRP A 23 -1.10 12.06 -4.15
N LYS A 24 -0.45 10.94 -3.79
CA LYS A 24 0.66 10.94 -2.85
C LYS A 24 1.90 10.28 -3.43
N SER A 25 3.08 10.77 -3.07
CA SER A 25 4.35 10.15 -3.47
C SER A 25 4.58 8.82 -2.76
N ALA A 26 5.41 7.97 -3.34
CA ALA A 26 5.83 6.72 -2.69
C ALA A 26 6.48 6.96 -1.31
N ASP A 27 7.22 8.06 -1.15
CA ASP A 27 7.85 8.43 0.13
C ASP A 27 6.83 8.78 1.21
N CYS A 28 5.78 9.53 0.85
CA CYS A 28 4.70 9.88 1.76
C CYS A 28 3.94 8.62 2.23
N LEU A 29 3.59 7.75 1.28
CA LEU A 29 2.87 6.50 1.57
C LEU A 29 3.73 5.51 2.38
N ALA A 30 5.02 5.41 2.06
CA ALA A 30 5.96 4.58 2.80
C ALA A 30 6.04 4.98 4.28
N ARG A 31 6.13 6.28 4.56
CA ARG A 31 6.12 6.80 5.95
C ARG A 31 4.77 6.55 6.63
N LEU A 32 3.65 6.79 5.93
CA LEU A 32 2.31 6.60 6.48
C LEU A 32 2.05 5.17 6.95
N TYR A 33 2.45 4.18 6.15
CA TYR A 33 2.22 2.76 6.47
C TYR A 33 3.39 2.08 7.21
N GLY A 34 4.47 2.81 7.52
CA GLY A 34 5.68 2.24 8.12
C GLY A 34 6.33 1.16 7.25
N LYS A 35 6.38 1.40 5.93
CA LYS A 35 6.92 0.47 4.91
C LYS A 35 8.04 1.13 4.12
N SER A 36 8.71 0.34 3.28
CA SER A 36 9.75 0.85 2.37
C SER A 36 9.13 1.37 1.07
N ARG A 37 9.82 2.28 0.36
CA ARG A 37 9.37 2.75 -0.97
C ARG A 37 9.15 1.58 -1.95
N PRO A 38 10.05 0.57 -2.05
CA PRO A 38 9.82 -0.58 -2.94
C PRO A 38 8.55 -1.36 -2.61
N TRP A 39 8.12 -1.40 -1.35
CA TRP A 39 6.85 -2.02 -0.97
C TRP A 39 5.66 -1.28 -1.58
N VAL A 40 5.69 0.06 -1.59
CA VAL A 40 4.64 0.88 -2.21
C VAL A 40 4.59 0.63 -3.72
N TYR A 41 5.73 0.60 -4.41
CA TYR A 41 5.77 0.26 -5.84
C TYR A 41 5.24 -1.15 -6.10
N ALA A 42 5.70 -2.13 -5.32
CA ALA A 42 5.27 -3.52 -5.49
C ALA A 42 3.76 -3.70 -5.30
N ILE A 43 3.16 -3.02 -4.31
CA ILE A 43 1.71 -3.10 -4.09
C ILE A 43 0.95 -2.36 -5.20
N ALA A 44 1.43 -1.19 -5.61
CA ALA A 44 0.83 -0.40 -6.66
C ALA A 44 0.84 -1.13 -8.01
N ASP A 45 1.96 -1.77 -8.36
CA ASP A 45 2.08 -2.52 -9.60
C ASP A 45 1.29 -3.83 -9.53
N ARG A 46 1.27 -4.52 -8.38
CA ARG A 46 0.51 -5.77 -8.18
C ARG A 46 -1.00 -5.59 -8.32
N PHE A 47 -1.54 -4.48 -7.83
CA PHE A 47 -2.97 -4.19 -7.86
C PHE A 47 -3.35 -3.13 -8.90
N THR A 48 -2.42 -2.78 -9.79
CA THR A 48 -2.63 -1.78 -10.85
C THR A 48 -3.23 -0.46 -10.33
N ILE A 49 -2.69 0.04 -9.21
CA ILE A 49 -3.12 1.30 -8.60
C ILE A 49 -2.87 2.46 -9.57
N ARG A 50 -3.86 3.33 -9.70
CA ARG A 50 -3.75 4.53 -10.54
C ARG A 50 -2.55 5.35 -10.10
N ASN A 51 -1.75 5.76 -11.07
CA ASN A 51 -0.57 6.57 -10.83
C ASN A 51 -0.38 7.60 -11.93
N VAL A 52 0.25 8.72 -11.56
CA VAL A 52 0.65 9.79 -12.47
C VAL A 52 2.17 9.87 -12.43
N SER A 53 2.80 9.78 -13.60
CA SER A 53 4.24 10.01 -13.71
C SER A 53 4.50 11.50 -13.88
N LEU A 54 5.34 12.07 -13.03
CA LEU A 54 5.77 13.47 -13.10
C LEU A 54 7.03 13.65 -13.97
N GLY A 55 7.57 12.56 -14.53
CA GLY A 55 8.74 12.60 -15.41
C GLY A 55 8.39 12.60 -16.88
N ALA A 56 9.37 12.95 -17.72
CA ALA A 56 9.25 12.82 -19.17
C ALA A 56 8.91 11.37 -19.58
N PRO A 57 8.15 11.16 -20.66
CA PRO A 57 7.83 9.82 -21.17
C PRO A 57 9.11 8.98 -21.36
N GLY A 58 9.11 7.73 -20.89
CA GLY A 58 10.24 6.82 -21.01
C GLY A 58 11.36 6.98 -19.97
N LYS A 59 11.28 7.94 -19.04
CA LYS A 59 12.18 8.03 -17.88
C LYS A 59 11.46 7.56 -16.61
N THR A 60 12.20 6.91 -15.70
CA THR A 60 11.71 6.61 -14.35
C THR A 60 11.60 7.90 -13.54
N GLY A 61 10.51 8.64 -13.77
CA GLY A 61 10.18 9.84 -13.01
C GLY A 61 9.59 9.54 -11.65
N ALA A 62 9.46 10.59 -10.83
CA ALA A 62 8.66 10.51 -9.61
C ALA A 62 7.21 10.15 -9.96
N ARG A 63 6.68 9.08 -9.35
CA ARG A 63 5.27 8.65 -9.50
C ARG A 63 4.47 9.12 -8.30
N LEU A 64 3.29 9.66 -8.55
CA LEU A 64 2.25 9.87 -7.55
C LEU A 64 1.21 8.76 -7.69
N PHE A 65 0.70 8.27 -6.56
CA PHE A 65 -0.24 7.17 -6.48
C PHE A 65 -1.54 7.65 -5.87
N ASP A 66 -2.64 7.05 -6.30
CA ASP A 66 -3.96 7.27 -5.70
C ASP A 66 -4.02 6.63 -4.31
N SER A 67 -3.99 7.46 -3.27
CA SER A 67 -3.92 7.00 -1.89
C SER A 67 -5.22 6.37 -1.40
N HIS A 68 -6.38 6.79 -1.91
CA HIS A 68 -7.67 6.20 -1.51
C HIS A 68 -7.76 4.76 -2.00
N GLN A 69 -7.41 4.53 -3.27
CA GLN A 69 -7.41 3.18 -3.84
C GLN A 69 -6.43 2.26 -3.08
N LEU A 70 -5.27 2.78 -2.69
CA LEU A 70 -4.31 2.03 -1.89
C LEU A 70 -4.88 1.66 -0.52
N GLU A 71 -5.57 2.58 0.14
CA GLU A 71 -6.19 2.37 1.45
C GLU A 71 -7.26 1.28 1.39
N GLU A 72 -8.18 1.36 0.43
CA GLU A 72 -9.22 0.34 0.19
C GLU A 72 -8.62 -1.06 -0.01
N ILE A 73 -7.52 -1.17 -0.78
CA ILE A 73 -6.82 -2.43 -1.01
C ILE A 73 -6.22 -2.98 0.29
N ILE A 74 -5.57 -2.12 1.07
CA ILE A 74 -4.94 -2.53 2.33
C ILE A 74 -5.99 -3.02 3.33
N GLU A 75 -7.11 -2.31 3.45
CA GLU A 75 -8.23 -2.72 4.31
C GLU A 75 -8.80 -4.07 3.88
N THR A 76 -9.10 -4.22 2.59
CA THR A 76 -9.59 -5.49 2.03
C THR A 76 -8.62 -6.65 2.31
N LEU A 77 -7.30 -6.43 2.13
CA LEU A 77 -6.29 -7.44 2.43
C LEU A 77 -6.23 -7.78 3.92
N ALA A 78 -6.42 -6.80 4.80
CA ALA A 78 -6.46 -7.02 6.25
C ALA A 78 -7.69 -7.86 6.65
N GLU A 79 -8.85 -7.60 6.05
CA GLU A 79 -10.07 -8.39 6.27
C GLU A 79 -9.91 -9.85 5.84
N ILE A 80 -9.36 -10.09 4.65
CA ILE A 80 -9.08 -11.45 4.15
C ILE A 80 -8.12 -12.21 5.09
N GLN A 81 -7.22 -11.49 5.76
CA GLN A 81 -6.27 -12.08 6.71
C GLN A 81 -6.86 -12.36 8.10
N LYS A 82 -7.87 -11.61 8.56
CA LYS A 82 -8.45 -11.76 9.93
C LYS A 82 -8.90 -13.19 10.26
N GLY A 83 -9.25 -14.01 9.26
CA GLY A 83 -9.67 -15.40 9.45
C GLY A 83 -8.64 -16.47 9.05
N LYS A 84 -7.46 -16.10 8.53
CA LYS A 84 -6.49 -17.08 8.00
C LYS A 84 -5.32 -17.27 8.97
N PRO A 85 -4.91 -18.51 9.29
CA PRO A 85 -3.71 -18.73 10.07
C PRO A 85 -2.51 -18.13 9.32
N ARG A 86 -1.66 -17.40 10.04
CA ARG A 86 -0.44 -16.81 9.49
C ARG A 86 0.40 -17.94 8.88
N ILE A 87 0.69 -17.87 7.57
CA ILE A 87 1.41 -18.94 6.82
C ILE A 87 2.74 -19.33 7.49
N ASN A 88 3.40 -18.38 8.17
CA ASN A 88 4.45 -18.66 9.14
C ASN A 88 3.99 -18.21 10.53
N PRO A 89 3.41 -19.09 11.36
CA PRO A 89 3.20 -18.76 12.75
C PRO A 89 4.59 -18.52 13.34
N ARG A 90 4.80 -17.34 13.93
CA ARG A 90 6.01 -17.09 14.72
C ARG A 90 6.01 -18.19 15.77
N ARG A 91 6.93 -19.16 15.67
CA ARG A 91 7.05 -20.25 16.66
C ARG A 91 7.01 -19.56 18.01
N ARG A 92 5.96 -19.82 18.81
CA ARG A 92 5.97 -19.38 20.20
C ARG A 92 7.25 -19.99 20.75
N SER A 93 8.22 -19.14 21.08
CA SER A 93 9.36 -19.58 21.88
C SER A 93 8.73 -20.09 23.16
N VAL A 94 8.67 -21.40 23.31
CA VAL A 94 8.30 -22.07 24.56
C VAL A 94 9.01 -21.31 25.68
N SER A 95 8.22 -20.61 26.50
CA SER A 95 8.73 -19.94 27.68
C SER A 95 9.48 -21.00 28.50
N LYS A 96 10.63 -20.61 29.09
CA LYS A 96 11.51 -21.53 29.84
C LYS A 96 10.78 -22.31 30.95
N THR A 97 9.58 -21.87 31.34
CA THR A 97 8.66 -22.54 32.27
C THR A 97 8.08 -23.87 31.78
N GLU A 98 7.90 -24.08 30.47
CA GLU A 98 7.29 -25.34 29.96
C GLU A 98 8.30 -26.51 29.92
N LYS A 99 9.61 -26.22 29.98
CA LYS A 99 10.66 -27.25 30.04
C LYS A 99 10.80 -27.90 31.43
N ALA A 100 10.40 -27.22 32.49
CA ALA A 100 10.50 -27.75 33.85
C ALA A 100 9.45 -28.85 34.10
N SER A 101 8.20 -28.62 33.69
CA SER A 101 7.09 -29.53 33.98
C SER A 101 7.17 -30.88 33.24
N LYS A 102 7.84 -30.94 32.08
CA LYS A 102 8.04 -32.21 31.35
C LYS A 102 9.26 -33.01 31.83
N ALA A 103 10.19 -32.38 32.57
CA ALA A 103 11.33 -33.05 33.16
C ALA A 103 10.96 -33.76 34.47
N GLU A 104 10.10 -33.15 35.30
CA GLU A 104 9.61 -33.78 36.54
C GLU A 104 8.70 -34.98 36.30
N LEU A 105 7.84 -34.94 35.26
CA LEU A 105 6.92 -36.05 34.96
C LEU A 105 7.62 -37.35 34.50
N ARG A 106 8.91 -37.29 34.16
CA ARG A 106 9.70 -38.47 33.78
C ARG A 106 10.41 -39.13 34.96
N GLN A 107 10.53 -38.47 36.09
CA GLN A 107 11.23 -39.00 37.27
C GLN A 107 10.31 -39.80 38.20
N THR A 108 9.00 -39.62 38.12
CA THR A 108 8.02 -40.32 38.97
C THR A 108 7.44 -41.60 38.38
N ALA A 109 7.81 -41.95 37.14
CA ALA A 109 7.35 -43.17 36.45
C ALA A 109 8.33 -44.36 36.58
N THR A 110 9.26 -44.32 37.53
CA THR A 110 10.21 -45.42 37.79
C THR A 110 10.41 -45.62 39.29
N GLN A 111 9.34 -46.03 39.97
CA GLN A 111 9.39 -46.85 41.19
C GLN A 111 8.16 -47.76 41.22
#